data_AF-A0A2D5PMR5-F1
#
_entry.id   AF-A0A2D5PMR5-F1
#
_cell.length_a   1.000
_cell.length_b   1.000
_cell.length_c   1.000
_cell.angle_alpha   90.00
_cell.angle_beta   90.00
_cell.angle_gamma   90.00
#
_symmetry.space_group_name_H-M   'P 1'
#
loop_
_entity.id
_entity.type
_entity.pdbx_description
1 polymer ?
#
loop_
_entity_poly.entity_id
_entity_poly.type
_entity_poly.pdbx_seq_one_letter_code
_entity_poly.pdbx_strand_id
1 'polypeptide(L)'
;MNTYLVHPNDTQLKSMDLHLYDNEHNKLNSFNDLNDLIESSESDNLIYLVPSSLVSSYKFVQNKELSYQINLANFIAEIDTFIVGKVSDNEYFFHNENGYVIDKSLFDSIYDSITSFNGSIFIVPEHCINFNEKNDVITQLGEKFIFSYTDGTGFSIYKNSLEDYLNILQNQKPDFSPDIFSEDSVLKDKFSRSNFFHDFTFTSFISHDLKSLPNLYKFRLSYEVIKNKFNFSFLQTSLIAVSILAIFFIPNYLIYKNNLDASLYVESTYSIFKSINQDIKRVVRPRQQIDEIIGSIPPVASKTITMPNLNFIEKLGTSYVKEVSINIKDSESKMVIQNMPQLQYEVIKKMSPRLDITIIDESVTVNNGLVNGALQLNYKND
;
A
#
# COMPACT_ATOMS: atom_id res chain seq x y z
N MET A 1 -2.44 28.19 13.78
CA MET A 1 -2.66 27.80 12.38
C MET A 1 -1.87 28.79 11.58
N ASN A 2 -0.71 28.36 11.10
CA ASN A 2 0.25 29.24 10.49
C ASN A 2 0.05 29.21 8.98
N THR A 3 0.12 30.37 8.34
CA THR A 3 0.10 30.47 6.89
C THR A 3 1.50 30.86 6.41
N TYR A 4 2.11 29.96 5.65
CA TYR A 4 3.39 30.15 4.99
C TYR A 4 3.10 30.64 3.58
N LEU A 5 3.53 31.85 3.25
CA LEU A 5 3.42 32.40 1.90
C LEU A 5 4.80 32.47 1.27
N VAL A 6 4.97 31.76 0.15
CA VAL A 6 6.22 31.73 -0.61
C VAL A 6 6.02 32.54 -1.88
N HIS A 7 6.87 33.56 -2.07
CA HIS A 7 6.87 34.41 -3.23
C HIS A 7 8.26 34.41 -3.90
N PRO A 8 8.41 33.78 -5.08
CA PRO A 8 9.64 33.82 -5.86
C PRO A 8 9.91 35.21 -6.43
N ASN A 9 11.13 35.70 -6.21
CA ASN A 9 11.56 37.03 -6.65
C ASN A 9 12.01 37.04 -8.12
N ASP A 10 12.38 35.89 -8.65
CA ASP A 10 12.84 35.72 -10.03
C ASP A 10 12.07 34.63 -10.79
N THR A 11 12.14 34.69 -12.12
CA THR A 11 11.57 33.69 -13.02
C THR A 11 12.39 32.39 -13.08
N GLN A 12 13.58 32.37 -12.48
CA GLN A 12 14.43 31.19 -12.38
C GLN A 12 14.14 30.38 -11.11
N LEU A 13 13.23 30.86 -10.26
CA LEU A 13 12.85 30.29 -8.97
C LEU A 13 14.05 30.09 -8.03
N LYS A 14 15.10 30.90 -8.14
CA LYS A 14 16.34 30.76 -7.36
C LYS A 14 16.32 31.53 -6.04
N SER A 15 15.56 32.61 -5.98
CA SER A 15 15.39 33.44 -4.80
C SER A 15 13.91 33.49 -4.43
N MET A 16 13.58 33.21 -3.17
CA MET A 16 12.22 33.19 -2.66
C MET A 16 12.12 33.90 -1.32
N ASP A 17 11.08 34.71 -1.16
CA ASP A 17 10.71 35.28 0.12
C ASP A 17 9.65 34.42 0.77
N LEU A 18 9.89 34.06 2.04
CA LEU A 18 8.93 33.36 2.87
C LEU A 18 8.36 34.33 3.88
N HIS A 19 7.06 34.53 3.82
CA HIS A 19 6.31 35.28 4.79
C HIS A 19 5.57 34.30 5.70
N LEU A 20 5.95 34.30 6.98
CA LEU A 20 5.24 33.54 8.01
C LEU A 20 4.20 34.45 8.66
N TYR A 21 2.96 34.00 8.63
CA TYR A 21 1.85 34.60 9.35
C TYR A 21 1.41 33.66 10.45
N ASP A 22 1.82 33.99 11.68
CA ASP A 22 1.27 33.42 12.91
C ASP A 22 0.31 34.46 13.51
N ASN A 23 -0.69 34.00 14.26
CA ASN A 23 -1.86 34.77 14.74
C ASN A 23 -1.53 36.10 15.47
N GLU A 24 -0.26 36.38 15.82
CA GLU A 24 0.16 37.62 16.47
C GLU A 24 1.45 38.26 15.90
N HIS A 25 2.15 37.62 14.94
CA HIS A 25 3.44 38.11 14.41
C HIS A 25 3.64 37.84 12.92
N ASN A 26 3.95 38.91 12.17
CA ASN A 26 4.46 38.83 10.80
C ASN A 26 5.99 38.66 10.86
N LYS A 27 6.51 37.53 10.39
CA LYS A 27 7.96 37.34 10.28
C LYS A 27 8.32 37.13 8.82
N LEU A 28 9.15 38.03 8.29
CA LEU A 28 9.72 37.94 6.95
C LEU A 28 11.09 37.28 7.08
N ASN A 29 11.25 36.12 6.48
CA ASN A 29 12.52 35.44 6.37
C ASN A 29 12.79 35.16 4.89
N SER A 30 13.90 35.63 4.36
CA SER A 30 14.36 35.22 3.03
C SER A 30 15.10 33.89 3.15
N PHE A 31 14.80 32.94 2.25
CA PHE A 31 15.47 31.65 2.21
C PHE A 31 15.82 31.29 0.77
N ASN A 32 16.89 30.51 0.62
CA ASN A 32 17.30 29.99 -0.68
C ASN A 32 16.73 28.59 -0.95
N ASP A 33 16.19 27.91 0.07
CA ASP A 33 15.71 26.53 -0.04
C ASP A 33 14.48 26.32 0.88
N LEU A 34 13.45 25.67 0.35
CA LEU A 34 12.20 25.33 1.06
C LEU A 34 12.37 24.12 1.99
N ASN A 35 13.52 23.44 1.91
CA ASN A 35 13.88 22.33 2.77
C ASN A 35 13.92 22.67 4.27
N ASP A 36 13.90 23.94 4.66
CA ASP A 36 13.84 24.40 6.06
C ASP A 36 12.41 24.48 6.65
N LEU A 37 11.35 24.13 5.90
CA LEU A 37 9.94 24.08 6.36
C LEU A 37 9.63 22.92 7.35
N ILE A 38 10.64 22.43 8.07
CA ILE A 38 10.69 21.11 8.74
C ILE A 38 9.71 20.98 9.91
N GLU A 39 9.22 22.08 10.48
CA GLU A 39 8.26 22.05 11.60
C GLU A 39 6.89 22.62 11.19
N SER A 40 6.28 22.04 10.14
CA SER A 40 4.88 22.32 9.78
C SER A 40 3.92 21.32 10.41
N SER A 41 2.84 21.82 11.01
CA SER A 41 1.73 21.02 11.52
C SER A 41 0.74 20.68 10.40
N GLU A 42 -0.05 19.62 10.59
CA GLU A 42 -1.11 19.25 9.64
C GLU A 42 -2.18 20.35 9.47
N SER A 43 -2.30 21.25 10.45
CA SER A 43 -3.26 22.36 10.40
C SER A 43 -2.78 23.56 9.58
N ASP A 44 -1.50 23.60 9.20
CA ASP A 44 -0.91 24.77 8.56
C ASP A 44 -1.20 24.82 7.06
N ASN A 45 -1.15 26.04 6.50
CA ASN A 45 -1.36 26.28 5.08
C ASN A 45 -0.06 26.79 4.44
N LEU A 46 0.29 26.23 3.29
CA LEU A 46 1.36 26.72 2.42
C LEU A 46 0.74 27.28 1.15
N ILE A 47 1.00 28.55 0.87
CA ILE A 47 0.60 29.22 -0.37
C ILE A 47 1.88 29.52 -1.16
N TYR A 48 2.02 28.91 -2.32
CA TYR A 48 3.10 29.17 -3.25
C TYR A 48 2.58 30.04 -4.39
N LEU A 49 3.09 31.27 -4.48
CA LEU A 49 2.75 32.22 -5.52
C LEU A 49 3.63 31.99 -6.75
N VAL A 50 3.07 31.43 -7.82
CA VAL A 50 3.81 31.23 -9.06
C VAL A 50 3.87 32.55 -9.83
N PRO A 51 5.05 32.98 -10.32
CA PRO A 51 5.16 34.11 -11.22
C PRO A 51 4.21 33.97 -12.41
N SER A 52 3.36 34.97 -12.65
CA SER A 52 2.36 34.97 -13.73
C SER A 52 3.01 35.10 -15.11
N SER A 53 4.27 35.55 -15.17
CA SER A 53 5.09 35.45 -16.38
C SER A 53 5.36 34.00 -16.81
N LEU A 54 5.22 33.02 -15.89
CA LEU A 54 5.44 31.59 -16.13
C LEU A 54 4.13 30.81 -16.29
N VAL A 55 2.98 31.44 -16.01
CA VAL A 55 1.66 30.81 -16.09
C VAL A 55 0.81 31.56 -17.11
N SER A 56 0.46 30.90 -18.20
CA SER A 56 -0.49 31.46 -19.16
C SER A 56 -1.92 31.17 -18.68
N SER A 57 -2.75 32.20 -18.65
CA SER A 57 -4.15 32.10 -18.25
C SER A 57 -5.06 32.48 -19.42
N TYR A 58 -6.12 31.69 -19.62
CA TYR A 58 -7.07 31.86 -20.71
C TYR A 58 -8.48 31.71 -20.18
N LYS A 59 -9.40 32.51 -20.69
CA LYS A 59 -10.82 32.32 -20.42
C LYS A 59 -11.29 31.04 -21.11
N PHE A 60 -11.83 30.10 -20.33
CA PHE A 60 -12.37 28.85 -20.82
C PHE A 60 -13.49 28.33 -19.92
N VAL A 61 -14.71 28.24 -20.46
CA VAL A 61 -15.88 27.75 -19.73
C VAL A 61 -16.04 26.25 -20.00
N GLN A 62 -15.85 25.44 -18.96
CA GLN A 62 -16.04 24.00 -19.06
C GLN A 62 -17.50 23.63 -19.35
N ASN A 63 -17.71 22.72 -20.31
CA ASN A 63 -19.02 22.12 -20.51
C ASN A 63 -19.25 21.04 -19.45
N LYS A 64 -20.20 21.30 -18.54
CA LYS A 64 -20.55 20.42 -17.41
C LYS A 64 -21.15 19.06 -17.84
N GLU A 65 -21.62 18.93 -19.08
CA GLU A 65 -22.13 17.67 -19.63
C GLU A 65 -21.02 16.74 -20.15
N LEU A 66 -19.82 17.29 -20.37
CA LEU A 66 -18.68 16.55 -20.91
C LEU A 66 -17.73 16.09 -19.80
N SER A 67 -16.97 15.03 -20.07
CA SER A 67 -15.93 14.57 -19.15
C SER A 67 -14.79 15.59 -19.07
N TYR A 68 -14.06 15.57 -17.95
CA TYR A 68 -12.86 16.41 -17.76
C TYR A 68 -11.86 16.27 -18.92
N GLN A 69 -11.66 15.04 -19.42
CA GLN A 69 -10.72 14.74 -20.50
C GLN A 69 -11.14 15.37 -21.83
N ILE A 70 -12.45 15.39 -22.12
CA ILE A 70 -12.98 16.04 -23.32
C ILE A 70 -12.85 17.56 -23.20
N ASN A 71 -13.20 18.13 -22.04
CA ASN A 71 -12.98 19.55 -21.77
C ASN A 71 -11.50 19.94 -21.90
N LEU A 72 -10.59 19.09 -21.41
CA LEU A 72 -9.15 19.29 -21.56
C LEU A 72 -8.70 19.27 -23.02
N ALA A 73 -9.15 18.29 -23.80
CA ALA A 73 -8.82 18.22 -25.23
C ALA A 73 -9.35 19.44 -26.00
N ASN A 74 -10.58 19.88 -25.69
CA ASN A 74 -11.17 21.08 -26.29
C ASN A 74 -10.39 22.34 -25.94
N PHE A 75 -10.03 22.50 -24.66
CA PHE A 75 -9.21 23.62 -24.21
C PHE A 75 -7.88 23.67 -24.95
N ILE A 76 -7.15 22.54 -24.97
CA ILE A 76 -5.87 22.43 -25.66
C ILE A 76 -6.01 22.80 -27.14
N ALA A 77 -7.05 22.32 -27.84
CA ALA A 77 -7.27 22.63 -29.24
C ALA A 77 -7.55 24.13 -29.48
N GLU A 78 -8.21 24.81 -28.53
CA GLU A 78 -8.48 26.24 -28.61
C GLU A 78 -7.21 27.09 -28.43
N ILE A 79 -6.28 26.63 -27.58
CA ILE A 79 -5.09 27.40 -27.23
C ILE A 79 -3.80 26.94 -27.91
N ASP A 80 -3.83 25.87 -28.71
CA ASP A 80 -2.67 25.27 -29.38
C ASP A 80 -1.86 26.29 -30.19
N THR A 81 -2.54 27.25 -30.82
CA THR A 81 -1.88 28.30 -31.60
C THR A 81 -1.18 29.38 -30.77
N PHE A 82 -1.52 29.48 -29.48
CA PHE A 82 -0.99 30.49 -28.57
C PHE A 82 0.11 29.96 -27.65
N ILE A 83 0.18 28.63 -27.46
CA ILE A 83 1.21 28.01 -26.63
C ILE A 83 2.55 27.98 -27.38
N VAL A 84 3.61 28.32 -26.66
CA VAL A 84 4.98 28.16 -27.14
C VAL A 84 5.49 26.77 -26.76
N GLY A 85 5.86 25.96 -27.75
CA GLY A 85 6.40 24.61 -27.55
C GLY A 85 5.39 23.51 -27.85
N LYS A 86 5.67 22.28 -27.41
CA LYS A 86 4.75 21.15 -27.63
C LYS A 86 3.68 21.15 -26.54
N VAL A 87 2.45 20.82 -26.92
CA VAL A 87 1.33 20.57 -26.00
C VAL A 87 1.71 19.56 -24.89
N SER A 88 2.51 18.54 -25.23
CA SER A 88 2.94 17.50 -24.28
C SER A 88 3.83 18.00 -23.15
N ASP A 89 4.47 19.14 -23.34
CA ASP A 89 5.49 19.68 -22.43
C ASP A 89 4.85 20.61 -21.38
N ASN A 90 3.53 20.77 -21.43
CA ASN A 90 2.76 21.65 -20.55
C ASN A 90 1.80 20.86 -19.66
N GLU A 91 1.51 21.42 -18.48
CA GLU A 91 0.50 20.94 -17.56
C GLU A 91 -0.69 21.93 -17.56
N TYR A 92 -1.90 21.38 -17.46
CA TYR A 92 -3.15 22.12 -17.65
C TYR A 92 -4.06 22.04 -16.42
N PHE A 93 -4.65 23.17 -16.06
CA PHE A 93 -5.54 23.30 -14.91
C PHE A 93 -6.78 24.10 -15.27
N PHE A 94 -7.88 23.80 -14.58
CA PHE A 94 -9.11 24.55 -14.72
C PHE A 94 -9.54 25.06 -13.36
N HIS A 95 -9.98 26.31 -13.31
CA HIS A 95 -10.65 26.89 -12.14
C HIS A 95 -11.73 27.84 -12.62
N ASN A 96 -12.96 27.65 -12.15
CA ASN A 96 -14.12 28.42 -12.59
C ASN A 96 -14.23 28.49 -14.13
N GLU A 97 -14.18 29.71 -14.69
CA GLU A 97 -14.26 30.01 -16.13
C GLU A 97 -12.88 30.21 -16.77
N ASN A 98 -11.80 29.75 -16.12
CA ASN A 98 -10.43 29.94 -16.58
C ASN A 98 -9.66 28.62 -16.70
N GLY A 99 -8.80 28.56 -17.71
CA GLY A 99 -7.80 27.53 -17.90
C GLY A 99 -6.39 28.09 -17.75
N TYR A 100 -5.52 27.34 -17.09
CA TYR A 100 -4.13 27.71 -16.82
C TYR A 100 -3.19 26.71 -17.46
N VAL A 101 -2.08 27.22 -17.99
CA VAL A 101 -1.01 26.46 -18.63
C VAL A 101 0.32 26.83 -18.00
N ILE A 102 1.11 25.82 -17.64
CA ILE A 102 2.45 25.97 -17.10
C ILE A 102 3.37 24.91 -17.70
N ASP A 103 4.65 25.23 -17.91
CA ASP A 103 5.64 24.25 -18.32
C ASP A 103 5.72 23.12 -17.27
N LYS A 104 5.68 21.88 -17.75
CA LYS A 104 5.61 20.70 -16.90
C LYS A 104 6.87 20.50 -16.08
N SER A 105 8.05 20.74 -16.67
CA SER A 105 9.32 20.55 -15.97
C SER A 105 9.49 21.56 -14.84
N LEU A 106 9.02 22.79 -15.05
CA LEU A 106 9.01 23.83 -14.04
C LEU A 106 7.97 23.53 -12.94
N PHE A 107 6.77 23.10 -13.31
CA PHE A 107 5.74 22.70 -12.35
C PHE A 107 6.19 21.52 -11.48
N ASP A 108 6.81 20.51 -12.07
CA ASP A 108 7.33 19.35 -11.35
C ASP A 108 8.43 19.78 -10.35
N SER A 109 9.30 20.72 -10.73
CA SER A 109 10.33 21.27 -9.84
C SER A 109 9.74 22.02 -8.63
N ILE A 110 8.70 22.84 -8.86
CA ILE A 110 7.97 23.52 -7.78
C ILE A 110 7.30 22.48 -6.89
N TYR A 111 6.63 21.50 -7.50
CA TYR A 111 5.90 20.44 -6.81
C TYR A 111 6.83 19.68 -5.86
N ASP A 112 7.95 19.18 -6.35
CA ASP A 112 8.90 18.40 -5.56
C ASP A 112 9.46 19.21 -4.38
N SER A 113 9.67 20.51 -4.57
CA SER A 113 10.18 21.43 -3.53
C SER A 113 9.19 21.66 -2.39
N ILE A 114 7.87 21.60 -2.64
CA ILE A 114 6.83 21.86 -1.63
C ILE A 114 6.13 20.61 -1.13
N THR A 115 6.27 19.48 -1.82
CA THR A 115 5.48 18.27 -1.53
C THR A 115 5.81 17.63 -0.18
N SER A 116 6.96 17.98 0.41
CA SER A 116 7.40 17.60 1.76
C SER A 116 6.61 18.29 2.88
N PHE A 117 5.86 19.36 2.57
CA PHE A 117 5.04 20.08 3.54
C PHE A 117 3.88 19.22 4.06
N ASN A 118 3.70 19.20 5.39
CA ASN A 118 2.73 18.31 6.02
C ASN A 118 1.29 18.82 5.88
N GLY A 119 1.08 20.14 5.94
CA GLY A 119 -0.23 20.78 5.88
C GLY A 119 -0.85 20.87 4.48
N SER A 120 -1.80 21.79 4.34
CA SER A 120 -2.52 22.05 3.09
C SER A 120 -1.69 22.93 2.15
N ILE A 121 -1.60 22.54 0.87
CA ILE A 121 -0.77 23.22 -0.13
C ILE A 121 -1.67 23.86 -1.20
N PHE A 122 -1.40 25.14 -1.48
CA PHE A 122 -2.04 25.93 -2.51
C PHE A 122 -0.97 26.49 -3.45
N ILE A 123 -1.01 26.10 -4.72
CA ILE A 123 -0.19 26.73 -5.76
C ILE A 123 -1.09 27.70 -6.52
N VAL A 124 -0.80 28.99 -6.45
CA VAL A 124 -1.66 30.05 -6.99
C VAL A 124 -0.84 30.98 -7.88
N PRO A 125 -1.32 31.38 -9.06
CA PRO A 125 -0.68 32.44 -9.85
C PRO A 125 -0.65 33.77 -9.09
N GLU A 126 0.45 34.52 -9.18
CA GLU A 126 0.60 35.80 -8.46
C GLU A 126 -0.44 36.87 -8.85
N HIS A 127 -1.00 36.84 -10.07
CA HIS A 127 -2.07 37.77 -10.44
C HIS A 127 -3.37 37.57 -9.65
N CYS A 128 -3.51 36.47 -8.90
CA CYS A 128 -4.67 36.26 -8.03
C CYS A 128 -4.53 36.98 -6.68
N ILE A 129 -3.37 37.56 -6.36
CA ILE A 129 -3.09 38.18 -5.05
C ILE A 129 -4.05 39.34 -4.73
N ASN A 130 -4.41 40.13 -5.74
CA ASN A 130 -5.27 41.30 -5.60
C ASN A 130 -6.38 41.30 -6.66
N PHE A 131 -6.85 40.11 -7.02
CA PHE A 131 -7.92 39.95 -8.00
C PHE A 131 -9.23 40.53 -7.46
N ASN A 132 -9.95 41.26 -8.32
CA ASN A 132 -11.24 41.84 -8.03
C ASN A 132 -12.16 41.62 -9.24
N GLU A 133 -13.38 41.13 -8.99
CA GLU A 133 -14.36 40.87 -10.06
C GLU A 133 -14.89 42.17 -10.72
N LYS A 134 -14.72 43.33 -10.07
CA LYS A 134 -15.30 44.60 -10.53
C LYS A 134 -14.39 45.39 -11.46
N ASN A 135 -13.11 45.47 -11.12
CA ASN A 135 -12.14 46.32 -11.79
C ASN A 135 -10.85 45.54 -12.04
N ASP A 136 -10.19 45.84 -13.16
CA ASP A 136 -8.84 45.35 -13.42
C ASP A 136 -7.89 45.98 -12.40
N VAL A 137 -6.82 45.29 -12.01
CA VAL A 137 -5.90 45.74 -10.96
C VAL A 137 -4.46 45.64 -11.43
N ILE A 138 -3.66 46.67 -11.12
CA ILE A 138 -2.21 46.62 -11.26
C ILE A 138 -1.59 46.69 -9.87
N THR A 139 -0.75 45.72 -9.53
CA THR A 139 -0.04 45.67 -8.25
C THR A 139 1.47 45.66 -8.50
N GLN A 140 2.20 46.56 -7.84
CA GLN A 140 3.67 46.57 -7.87
C GLN A 140 4.24 45.83 -6.66
N LEU A 141 5.18 44.92 -6.91
CA LEU A 141 6.00 44.26 -5.89
C LEU A 141 7.47 44.40 -6.27
N GLY A 142 8.18 45.33 -5.63
CA GLY A 142 9.56 45.68 -5.99
C GLY A 142 9.65 46.17 -7.44
N GLU A 143 10.45 45.46 -8.25
CA GLU A 143 10.63 45.76 -9.68
C GLU A 143 9.63 45.03 -10.59
N LYS A 144 8.71 44.23 -10.03
CA LYS A 144 7.70 43.47 -10.78
C LYS A 144 6.34 44.18 -10.73
N PHE A 145 5.68 44.24 -11.87
CA PHE A 145 4.32 44.72 -12.05
C PHE A 145 3.42 43.55 -12.42
N ILE A 146 2.38 43.35 -11.63
CA ILE A 146 1.40 42.26 -11.76
C ILE A 146 0.08 42.87 -12.23
N PHE A 147 -0.46 42.32 -13.31
CA PHE A 147 -1.71 42.71 -13.93
C PHE A 147 -2.74 41.62 -13.69
N SER A 148 -3.85 42.00 -13.07
CA SER A 148 -4.98 41.12 -12.77
C SER A 148 -6.20 41.65 -13.49
N TYR A 149 -6.77 40.85 -14.39
CA TYR A 149 -7.95 41.24 -15.15
C TYR A 149 -9.23 40.70 -14.50
N THR A 150 -10.33 41.41 -14.72
CA THR A 150 -11.68 41.08 -14.23
C THR A 150 -12.20 39.72 -14.68
N ASP A 151 -11.72 39.21 -15.81
CA ASP A 151 -12.03 37.86 -16.28
C ASP A 151 -11.28 36.75 -15.51
N GLY A 152 -10.41 37.11 -14.57
CA GLY A 152 -9.61 36.20 -13.76
C GLY A 152 -8.34 35.70 -14.45
N THR A 153 -8.03 36.24 -15.64
CA THR A 153 -6.71 36.11 -16.26
C THR A 153 -5.75 37.17 -15.72
N GLY A 154 -4.46 37.00 -15.99
CA GLY A 154 -3.46 37.96 -15.59
C GLY A 154 -2.07 37.63 -16.08
N PHE A 155 -1.18 38.59 -15.91
CA PHE A 155 0.19 38.50 -16.36
C PHE A 155 1.12 39.33 -15.47
N SER A 156 2.41 39.08 -15.54
CA SER A 156 3.40 39.91 -14.85
C SER A 156 4.62 40.20 -15.69
N ILE A 157 5.21 41.35 -15.42
CA ILE A 157 6.36 41.88 -16.14
C ILE A 157 7.28 42.63 -15.18
N TYR A 158 8.54 42.73 -15.56
CA TYR A 158 9.50 43.57 -14.86
C TYR A 158 9.49 44.99 -15.41
N LYS A 159 9.93 45.95 -14.57
CA LYS A 159 9.99 47.37 -14.89
C LYS A 159 10.59 47.70 -16.26
N ASN A 160 11.64 46.97 -16.65
CA ASN A 160 12.34 47.16 -17.92
C ASN A 160 11.44 47.00 -19.17
N SER A 161 10.34 46.27 -19.06
CA SER A 161 9.41 45.98 -20.17
C SER A 161 8.03 46.63 -19.96
N LEU A 162 7.89 47.48 -18.94
CA LEU A 162 6.62 48.10 -18.57
C LEU A 162 6.09 49.02 -19.67
N GLU A 163 6.90 49.94 -20.17
CA GLU A 163 6.43 50.91 -21.16
C GLU A 163 5.93 50.24 -22.45
N ASP A 164 6.69 49.27 -22.95
CA ASP A 164 6.33 48.50 -24.15
C ASP A 164 5.01 47.75 -23.95
N TYR A 165 4.85 47.07 -22.82
CA TYR A 165 3.63 46.35 -22.51
C TYR A 165 2.42 47.29 -22.38
N LEU A 166 2.59 48.42 -21.68
CA LEU A 166 1.53 49.41 -21.54
C LEU A 166 1.11 49.99 -22.89
N ASN A 167 2.04 50.20 -23.82
CA ASN A 167 1.72 50.64 -25.18
C ASN A 167 0.88 49.60 -25.94
N ILE A 168 1.23 48.32 -25.83
CA ILE A 168 0.44 47.22 -26.42
C ILE A 168 -0.95 47.17 -25.78
N LEU A 169 -1.01 47.26 -24.46
CA LEU A 169 -2.25 47.16 -23.68
C LEU A 169 -3.20 48.31 -24.02
N GLN A 170 -2.71 49.55 -24.11
CA GLN A 170 -3.51 50.72 -24.50
C GLN A 170 -4.05 50.61 -25.93
N ASN A 171 -3.30 49.98 -26.85
CA ASN A 171 -3.77 49.75 -28.21
C ASN A 171 -4.87 48.67 -28.27
N GLN A 172 -4.78 47.63 -27.44
CA GLN A 172 -5.76 46.54 -27.40
C GLN A 172 -7.00 46.87 -26.56
N LYS A 173 -6.83 47.61 -25.46
CA LYS A 173 -7.88 48.03 -24.53
C LYS A 173 -7.76 49.55 -24.27
N PRO A 174 -8.30 50.40 -25.16
CA PRO A 174 -8.20 51.86 -25.03
C PRO A 174 -8.86 52.43 -23.77
N ASP A 175 -9.92 51.80 -23.30
CA ASP A 175 -10.69 52.22 -22.12
C ASP A 175 -10.25 51.52 -20.82
N PHE A 176 -9.05 50.93 -20.80
CA PHE A 176 -8.51 50.25 -19.63
C PHE A 176 -8.26 51.24 -18.48
N SER A 177 -9.01 51.08 -17.38
CA SER A 177 -8.97 51.94 -16.20
C SER A 177 -8.83 51.08 -14.94
N PRO A 178 -7.62 50.54 -14.66
CA PRO A 178 -7.40 49.65 -13.53
C PRO A 178 -7.34 50.41 -12.20
N ASP A 179 -7.56 49.70 -11.10
CA ASP A 179 -7.16 50.13 -9.76
C ASP A 179 -5.66 49.84 -9.57
N ILE A 180 -4.87 50.84 -9.18
CA ILE A 180 -3.40 50.76 -9.19
C ILE A 180 -2.85 50.83 -7.76
N PHE A 181 -2.13 49.79 -7.34
CA PHE A 181 -1.42 49.68 -6.08
C PHE A 181 0.08 49.81 -6.34
N SER A 182 0.52 51.04 -6.60
CA SER A 182 1.88 51.37 -7.01
C SER A 182 2.12 52.88 -6.88
N GLU A 183 3.33 53.25 -6.49
CA GLU A 183 3.77 54.65 -6.51
C GLU A 183 4.49 55.08 -7.79
N ASP A 184 4.65 54.18 -8.78
CA ASP A 184 5.45 54.39 -9.98
C ASP A 184 4.90 55.53 -10.87
N SER A 185 5.80 56.41 -11.32
CA SER A 185 5.46 57.59 -12.11
C SER A 185 4.94 57.26 -13.51
N VAL A 186 5.42 56.18 -14.14
CA VAL A 186 5.02 55.81 -15.51
C VAL A 186 3.53 55.43 -15.54
N LEU A 187 3.07 54.73 -14.51
CA LEU A 187 1.66 54.36 -14.36
C LEU A 187 0.78 55.59 -14.07
N LYS A 188 1.25 56.53 -13.24
CA LYS A 188 0.55 57.79 -12.94
C LYS A 188 0.36 58.67 -14.17
N ASP A 189 1.39 58.77 -15.01
CA ASP A 189 1.36 59.55 -16.24
C ASP A 189 0.43 58.93 -17.29
N LYS A 190 0.42 57.60 -17.42
CA LYS A 190 -0.40 56.89 -18.41
C LYS A 190 -1.85 56.67 -17.99
N PHE A 191 -2.12 56.52 -16.69
CA PHE A 191 -3.45 56.21 -16.15
C PHE A 191 -3.95 57.27 -15.16
N SER A 192 -3.92 58.55 -15.55
CA SER A 192 -4.31 59.66 -14.65
C SER A 192 -5.79 59.65 -14.20
N ARG A 193 -6.62 58.79 -14.80
CA ARG A 193 -8.05 58.62 -14.45
C ARG A 193 -8.30 57.44 -13.49
N SER A 194 -7.30 56.60 -13.26
CA SER A 194 -7.37 55.42 -12.39
C SER A 194 -7.32 55.78 -10.91
N ASN A 195 -7.84 54.89 -10.06
CA ASN A 195 -7.67 55.02 -8.61
C ASN A 195 -6.27 54.54 -8.22
N PHE A 196 -5.56 55.34 -7.43
CA PHE A 196 -4.26 54.98 -6.88
C PHE A 196 -4.37 54.71 -5.39
N PHE A 197 -3.83 53.57 -4.97
CA PHE A 197 -3.74 53.13 -3.59
C PHE A 197 -2.28 53.01 -3.17
N HIS A 198 -2.03 53.04 -1.86
CA HIS A 198 -0.69 52.76 -1.30
C HIS A 198 -0.28 51.30 -1.57
N ASP A 199 1.03 51.05 -1.43
CA ASP A 199 1.66 49.76 -1.71
C ASP A 199 0.89 48.57 -1.10
N PHE A 200 0.80 47.51 -1.90
CA PHE A 200 0.11 46.28 -1.53
C PHE A 200 0.82 45.56 -0.37
N THR A 201 0.03 45.03 0.58
CA THR A 201 0.54 44.20 1.67
C THR A 201 -0.12 42.82 1.66
N PHE A 202 0.68 41.75 1.72
CA PHE A 202 0.21 40.36 1.70
C PHE A 202 -0.77 39.97 2.83
N THR A 203 -0.87 40.75 3.91
CA THR A 203 -1.87 40.55 4.98
C THR A 203 -3.30 40.65 4.46
N SER A 204 -3.56 41.52 3.47
CA SER A 204 -4.90 41.65 2.88
C SER A 204 -5.27 40.40 2.09
N PHE A 205 -4.32 39.75 1.43
CA PHE A 205 -4.54 38.53 0.65
C PHE A 205 -4.82 37.32 1.53
N ILE A 206 -4.09 37.14 2.63
CA ILE A 206 -4.24 35.96 3.51
C ILE A 206 -5.57 35.96 4.26
N SER A 207 -6.18 37.13 4.45
CA SER A 207 -7.50 37.24 5.06
C SER A 207 -8.65 36.90 4.08
N HIS A 208 -8.38 36.75 2.79
CA HIS A 208 -9.38 36.28 1.82
C HIS A 208 -9.60 34.77 1.90
N ASP A 209 -10.76 34.31 1.42
CA ASP A 209 -11.07 32.88 1.35
C ASP A 209 -10.19 32.19 0.31
N LEU A 210 -9.16 31.49 0.79
CA LEU A 210 -8.23 30.71 -0.03
C LEU A 210 -8.93 29.66 -0.91
N LYS A 211 -10.13 29.20 -0.53
CA LYS A 211 -10.89 28.22 -1.33
C LYS A 211 -11.45 28.80 -2.63
N SER A 212 -11.57 30.12 -2.71
CA SER A 212 -12.05 30.82 -3.92
C SER A 212 -10.96 30.95 -5.00
N LEU A 213 -9.70 30.80 -4.61
CA LEU A 213 -8.54 30.97 -5.50
C LEU A 213 -8.27 29.72 -6.35
N PRO A 214 -7.68 29.89 -7.54
CA PRO A 214 -7.24 28.76 -8.34
C PRO A 214 -6.12 28.00 -7.62
N ASN A 215 -6.39 26.75 -7.25
CA ASN A 215 -5.36 25.86 -6.72
C ASN A 215 -4.83 24.94 -7.83
N LEU A 216 -3.62 25.23 -8.29
CA LEU A 216 -2.90 24.42 -9.27
C LEU A 216 -2.26 23.17 -8.64
N TYR A 217 -2.30 23.03 -7.32
CA TYR A 217 -1.80 21.83 -6.66
C TYR A 217 -2.75 20.65 -6.85
N LYS A 218 -2.24 19.57 -7.45
CA LYS A 218 -2.92 18.27 -7.51
C LYS A 218 -2.07 17.25 -6.77
N PHE A 219 -2.66 16.59 -5.78
CA PHE A 219 -1.96 15.57 -5.01
C PHE A 219 -1.52 14.41 -5.93
N ARG A 220 -0.22 14.12 -5.96
CA ARG A 220 0.38 12.99 -6.66
C ARG A 220 0.95 12.02 -5.64
N LEU A 221 0.55 10.75 -5.74
CA LEU A 221 1.12 9.69 -4.92
C LEU A 221 2.56 9.44 -5.37
N SER A 222 3.52 9.82 -4.53
CA SER A 222 4.94 9.49 -4.69
C SER A 222 5.49 8.86 -3.41
N TYR A 223 6.60 8.15 -3.52
CA TYR A 223 7.28 7.55 -2.36
C TYR A 223 7.68 8.63 -1.34
N GLU A 224 8.18 9.77 -1.80
CA GLU A 224 8.59 10.88 -0.95
C GLU A 224 7.41 11.49 -0.20
N VAL A 225 6.26 11.66 -0.87
CA VAL A 225 5.02 12.13 -0.24
C VAL A 225 4.55 11.17 0.85
N ILE A 226 4.56 9.85 0.58
CA ILE A 226 4.17 8.84 1.58
C ILE A 226 5.12 8.87 2.76
N LYS A 227 6.43 8.96 2.50
CA LYS A 227 7.44 9.03 3.56
C LYS A 227 7.26 10.27 4.43
N ASN A 228 7.10 11.44 3.82
CA ASN A 228 7.06 12.73 4.51
C ASN A 228 5.72 12.94 5.24
N LYS A 229 4.58 12.69 4.59
CA LYS A 229 3.27 12.93 5.22
C LYS A 229 2.94 11.96 6.35
N PHE A 230 3.35 10.69 6.24
CA PHE A 230 3.05 9.69 7.26
C PHE A 230 4.17 9.54 8.30
N ASN A 231 5.32 10.21 8.12
CA ASN A 231 6.49 10.08 8.98
C ASN A 231 6.88 8.63 9.28
N PHE A 232 6.66 7.71 8.32
CA PHE A 232 6.93 6.30 8.55
C PHE A 232 8.43 6.03 8.65
N SER A 233 8.81 5.25 9.65
CA SER A 233 10.16 4.68 9.70
C SER A 233 10.37 3.66 8.57
N PHE A 234 11.62 3.42 8.19
CA PHE A 234 11.96 2.44 7.16
C PHE A 234 11.33 1.06 7.41
N LEU A 235 11.27 0.63 8.67
CA LEU A 235 10.64 -0.65 9.07
C LEU A 235 9.13 -0.64 8.83
N GLN A 236 8.44 0.46 9.15
CA GLN A 236 7.00 0.59 8.93
C GLN A 236 6.66 0.60 7.44
N THR A 237 7.41 1.34 6.62
CA THR A 237 7.22 1.37 5.16
C THR A 237 7.43 -0.02 4.54
N SER A 238 8.45 -0.76 4.99
CA SER A 238 8.69 -2.14 4.57
C SER A 238 7.53 -3.08 4.95
N LEU A 239 7.01 -2.96 6.18
CA LEU A 239 5.88 -3.75 6.65
C LEU A 239 4.61 -3.50 5.81
N ILE A 240 4.34 -2.23 5.45
CA ILE A 240 3.22 -1.85 4.59
C ILE A 240 3.39 -2.47 3.20
N ALA A 241 4.59 -2.39 2.60
CA ALA A 241 4.87 -2.99 1.31
C ALA A 241 4.66 -4.52 1.31
N VAL A 242 5.14 -5.21 2.34
CA VAL A 242 4.91 -6.66 2.53
C VAL A 242 3.43 -6.97 2.68
N SER A 243 2.68 -6.13 3.41
CA SER A 243 1.25 -6.31 3.62
C SER A 243 0.46 -6.16 2.31
N ILE A 244 0.81 -5.18 1.48
CA ILE A 244 0.21 -4.99 0.15
C ILE A 244 0.49 -6.21 -0.73
N LEU A 245 1.74 -6.70 -0.76
CA LEU A 245 2.08 -7.92 -1.49
C LEU A 245 1.28 -9.13 -0.98
N ALA A 246 1.17 -9.29 0.33
CA ALA A 246 0.40 -10.37 0.94
C ALA A 246 -1.07 -10.36 0.47
N ILE A 247 -1.70 -9.19 0.37
CA ILE A 247 -3.09 -9.05 -0.11
C ILE A 247 -3.25 -9.57 -1.55
N PHE A 248 -2.27 -9.35 -2.44
CA PHE A 248 -2.35 -9.82 -3.83
C PHE A 248 -1.92 -11.28 -4.01
N PHE A 249 -0.91 -11.74 -3.26
CA PHE A 249 -0.31 -13.07 -3.49
C PHE A 249 -0.95 -14.19 -2.66
N ILE A 250 -1.37 -13.93 -1.42
CA ILE A 250 -1.95 -14.97 -0.55
C ILE A 250 -3.21 -15.58 -1.16
N PRO A 251 -4.19 -14.82 -1.67
CA PRO A 251 -5.40 -15.41 -2.26
C PRO A 251 -5.07 -16.32 -3.44
N ASN A 252 -4.17 -15.88 -4.33
CA ASN A 252 -3.74 -16.66 -5.49
C ASN A 252 -3.02 -17.94 -5.09
N TYR A 253 -2.14 -17.88 -4.08
CA TYR A 253 -1.47 -19.06 -3.54
C TYR A 253 -2.46 -20.04 -2.89
N LEU A 254 -3.43 -19.54 -2.13
CA LEU A 254 -4.48 -20.38 -1.52
C LEU A 254 -5.34 -21.07 -2.58
N ILE A 255 -5.73 -20.36 -3.64
CA ILE A 255 -6.47 -20.95 -4.78
C ILE A 255 -5.62 -22.02 -5.46
N TYR A 256 -4.34 -21.74 -5.74
CA TYR A 256 -3.43 -22.71 -6.33
C TYR A 256 -3.31 -23.98 -5.49
N LYS A 257 -3.06 -23.82 -4.18
CA LYS A 257 -2.94 -24.96 -3.26
C LYS A 257 -4.24 -25.76 -3.20
N ASN A 258 -5.38 -25.09 -3.11
CA ASN A 258 -6.69 -25.75 -3.09
C ASN A 258 -6.95 -26.57 -4.37
N ASN A 259 -6.58 -26.03 -5.54
CA ASN A 259 -6.71 -26.76 -6.81
C ASN A 259 -5.76 -27.96 -6.89
N LEU A 260 -4.55 -27.83 -6.35
CA LEU A 260 -3.56 -28.91 -6.30
C LEU A 260 -4.06 -30.04 -5.37
N ASP A 261 -4.56 -29.70 -4.18
CA ASP A 261 -5.13 -30.65 -3.23
C ASP A 261 -6.36 -31.36 -3.83
N ALA A 262 -7.23 -30.64 -4.54
CA ALA A 262 -8.37 -31.22 -5.25
C ALA A 262 -7.92 -32.21 -6.34
N SER A 263 -6.88 -31.89 -7.11
CA SER A 263 -6.33 -32.79 -8.13
C SER A 263 -5.73 -34.05 -7.51
N LEU A 264 -4.93 -33.91 -6.44
CA LEU A 264 -4.37 -35.04 -5.71
C LEU A 264 -5.45 -35.95 -5.13
N TYR A 265 -6.53 -35.38 -4.62
CA TYR A 265 -7.67 -36.14 -4.13
C TYR A 265 -8.35 -36.94 -5.26
N VAL A 266 -8.58 -36.30 -6.41
CA VAL A 266 -9.17 -36.98 -7.59
C VAL A 266 -8.27 -38.12 -8.08
N GLU A 267 -6.96 -37.89 -8.18
CA GLU A 267 -5.99 -38.89 -8.61
C GLU A 267 -5.90 -40.06 -7.63
N SER A 268 -5.82 -39.78 -6.33
CA SER A 268 -5.79 -40.80 -5.27
C SER A 268 -7.08 -41.61 -5.23
N THR A 269 -8.23 -40.95 -5.43
CA THR A 269 -9.51 -41.65 -5.54
C THR A 269 -9.52 -42.56 -6.76
N TYR A 270 -9.10 -42.05 -7.92
CA TYR A 270 -9.02 -42.81 -9.16
C TYR A 270 -8.10 -44.03 -9.04
N SER A 271 -6.94 -43.88 -8.39
CA SER A 271 -5.98 -44.98 -8.20
C SER A 271 -6.55 -46.10 -7.32
N ILE A 272 -7.29 -45.75 -6.26
CA ILE A 272 -8.02 -46.72 -5.42
C ILE A 272 -9.04 -47.48 -6.26
N PHE A 273 -9.89 -46.81 -7.03
CA PHE A 273 -10.88 -47.49 -7.87
C PHE A 273 -10.24 -48.39 -8.92
N LYS A 274 -9.18 -47.94 -9.57
CA LYS A 274 -8.44 -48.72 -10.58
C LYS A 274 -7.78 -49.97 -9.97
N SER A 275 -7.36 -49.91 -8.71
CA SER A 275 -6.81 -51.08 -8.00
C SER A 275 -7.85 -52.18 -7.74
N ILE A 276 -9.13 -51.80 -7.62
CA ILE A 276 -10.25 -52.74 -7.42
C ILE A 276 -10.74 -53.27 -8.77
N ASN A 277 -10.85 -52.41 -9.78
CA ASN A 277 -11.28 -52.80 -11.12
C ASN A 277 -10.48 -52.05 -12.20
N GLN A 278 -9.68 -52.81 -12.97
CA GLN A 278 -8.75 -52.27 -13.96
C GLN A 278 -9.42 -51.65 -15.19
N ASP A 279 -10.70 -51.94 -15.44
CA ASP A 279 -11.47 -51.41 -16.58
C ASP A 279 -12.14 -50.05 -16.29
N ILE A 280 -11.95 -49.49 -15.09
CA ILE A 280 -12.51 -48.18 -14.74
C ILE A 280 -11.77 -47.07 -15.51
N LYS A 281 -12.45 -46.48 -16.48
CA LYS A 281 -11.96 -45.33 -17.28
C LYS A 281 -12.32 -43.96 -16.67
N ARG A 282 -13.27 -43.91 -15.72
CA ARG A 282 -13.72 -42.68 -15.04
C ARG A 282 -14.48 -43.02 -13.75
N VAL A 283 -14.21 -42.31 -12.66
CA VAL A 283 -14.96 -42.41 -11.39
C VAL A 283 -16.04 -41.33 -11.39
N VAL A 284 -17.30 -41.74 -11.29
CA VAL A 284 -18.45 -40.83 -11.27
C VAL A 284 -19.33 -41.26 -10.10
N ARG A 285 -19.50 -40.37 -9.11
CA ARG A 285 -20.16 -40.66 -7.81
C ARG A 285 -19.46 -41.77 -7.01
N PRO A 286 -18.28 -41.49 -6.42
CA PRO A 286 -17.44 -42.46 -5.72
C PRO A 286 -18.19 -43.30 -4.68
N ARG A 287 -19.09 -42.66 -3.91
CA ARG A 287 -19.81 -43.32 -2.81
C ARG A 287 -20.72 -44.46 -3.28
N GLN A 288 -21.49 -44.24 -4.34
CA GLN A 288 -22.36 -45.30 -4.91
C GLN A 288 -21.54 -46.45 -5.50
N GLN A 289 -20.41 -46.12 -6.15
CA GLN A 289 -19.54 -47.15 -6.74
C GLN A 289 -18.84 -48.00 -5.65
N ILE A 290 -18.49 -47.39 -4.51
CA ILE A 290 -17.98 -48.13 -3.33
C ILE A 290 -19.05 -49.08 -2.79
N ASP A 291 -20.30 -48.64 -2.66
CA ASP A 291 -21.39 -49.49 -2.16
C ASP A 291 -21.65 -50.68 -3.09
N GLU A 292 -21.59 -50.48 -4.42
CA GLU A 292 -21.71 -51.56 -5.42
C GLU A 292 -20.53 -52.54 -5.39
N ILE A 293 -19.31 -52.04 -5.21
CA ILE A 293 -18.12 -52.88 -5.06
C ILE A 293 -18.19 -53.71 -3.77
N ILE A 294 -18.54 -53.09 -2.64
CA ILE A 294 -18.66 -53.78 -1.35
C ILE A 294 -19.76 -54.86 -1.41
N GLY A 295 -20.88 -54.56 -2.07
CA GLY A 295 -21.98 -55.52 -2.26
C GLY A 295 -21.65 -56.70 -3.18
N SER A 296 -20.60 -56.61 -4.00
CA SER A 296 -20.23 -57.63 -5.00
C SER A 296 -19.04 -58.51 -4.60
N ILE A 297 -18.43 -58.30 -3.44
CA ILE A 297 -17.37 -59.17 -2.91
C ILE A 297 -18.01 -60.44 -2.31
N PRO A 298 -17.75 -61.64 -2.85
CA PRO A 298 -18.25 -62.88 -2.25
C PRO A 298 -17.60 -63.07 -0.86
N PRO A 299 -18.31 -63.66 0.13
CA PRO A 299 -17.73 -63.89 1.45
C PRO A 299 -16.53 -64.82 1.29
N VAL A 300 -15.34 -64.24 1.39
CA VAL A 300 -14.09 -65.00 1.42
C VAL A 300 -14.17 -65.90 2.66
N ALA A 301 -13.93 -67.21 2.50
CA ALA A 301 -13.70 -68.10 3.62
C ALA A 301 -12.44 -67.60 4.35
N SER A 302 -12.63 -66.72 5.31
CA SER A 302 -11.61 -66.23 6.21
C SER A 302 -10.92 -67.45 6.81
N LYS A 303 -9.61 -67.64 6.58
CA LYS A 303 -8.82 -68.45 7.49
C LYS A 303 -8.98 -67.79 8.86
N THR A 304 -9.79 -68.38 9.73
CA THR A 304 -9.96 -67.94 11.10
C THR A 304 -8.61 -68.04 11.77
N ILE A 305 -7.93 -66.90 11.95
CA ILE A 305 -6.75 -66.82 12.82
C ILE A 305 -7.32 -66.90 14.24
N THR A 306 -7.19 -68.06 14.88
CA THR A 306 -7.54 -68.21 16.29
C THR A 306 -6.51 -67.46 17.12
N MET A 307 -6.99 -66.63 18.06
CA MET A 307 -6.11 -65.91 18.97
C MET A 307 -5.48 -66.94 19.93
N PRO A 308 -4.15 -66.90 20.16
CA PRO A 308 -3.52 -67.80 21.12
C PRO A 308 -4.09 -67.64 22.53
N ASN A 309 -4.15 -68.73 23.28
CA ASN A 309 -4.64 -68.73 24.65
C ASN A 309 -3.67 -67.99 25.57
N LEU A 310 -3.97 -66.73 25.92
CA LEU A 310 -3.12 -65.84 26.72
C LEU A 310 -3.10 -66.13 28.22
N ASN A 311 -3.86 -67.14 28.69
CA ASN A 311 -3.90 -67.52 30.12
C ASN A 311 -2.52 -67.95 30.65
N PHE A 312 -1.60 -68.27 29.74
CA PHE A 312 -0.21 -68.54 30.06
C PHE A 312 0.46 -67.34 30.75
N ILE A 313 0.14 -66.11 30.37
CA ILE A 313 0.71 -64.89 30.97
C ILE A 313 0.24 -64.75 32.42
N GLU A 314 -1.03 -65.06 32.69
CA GLU A 314 -1.57 -65.08 34.06
C GLU A 314 -0.90 -66.14 34.94
N LYS A 315 -0.70 -67.35 34.39
CA LYS A 315 -0.06 -68.47 35.09
C LYS A 315 1.43 -68.22 35.40
N LEU A 316 2.11 -67.37 34.61
CA LEU A 316 3.52 -67.01 34.80
C LEU A 316 3.75 -65.84 35.76
N GLY A 317 2.68 -65.22 36.29
CA GLY A 317 2.77 -64.16 37.31
C GLY A 317 2.88 -62.76 36.71
N THR A 318 1.72 -62.17 36.38
CA THR A 318 1.59 -60.84 35.75
C THR A 318 2.29 -59.71 36.50
N SER A 319 2.44 -59.80 37.83
CA SER A 319 3.09 -58.78 38.67
C SER A 319 4.57 -58.56 38.35
N TYR A 320 5.23 -59.51 37.68
CA TYR A 320 6.64 -59.43 37.31
C TYR A 320 6.86 -59.34 35.80
N VAL A 321 5.79 -59.33 35.02
CA VAL A 321 5.84 -59.25 33.55
C VAL A 321 5.70 -57.78 33.15
N LYS A 322 6.74 -57.23 32.56
CA LYS A 322 6.76 -55.84 32.06
C LYS A 322 6.12 -55.72 30.69
N GLU A 323 6.41 -56.68 29.81
CA GLU A 323 5.99 -56.65 28.41
C GLU A 323 5.84 -58.07 27.86
N VAL A 324 4.82 -58.27 27.03
CA VAL A 324 4.67 -59.49 26.22
C VAL A 324 4.42 -59.09 24.76
N SER A 325 5.28 -59.57 23.88
CA SER A 325 5.13 -59.43 22.42
C SER A 325 4.78 -60.80 21.84
N ILE A 326 3.70 -60.88 21.06
CA ILE A 326 3.18 -62.15 20.53
C ILE A 326 3.26 -62.14 19.01
N ASN A 327 3.96 -63.11 18.45
CA ASN A 327 3.96 -63.39 17.03
C ASN A 327 3.00 -64.55 16.74
N ILE A 328 1.82 -64.20 16.23
CA ILE A 328 0.74 -65.15 15.93
C ILE A 328 1.09 -66.06 14.74
N LYS A 329 1.94 -65.60 13.82
CA LYS A 329 2.31 -66.38 12.63
C LYS A 329 3.21 -67.57 12.96
N ASP A 330 4.12 -67.37 13.91
CA ASP A 330 5.16 -68.34 14.25
C ASP A 330 4.90 -69.07 15.58
N SER A 331 3.77 -68.78 16.26
CA SER A 331 3.42 -69.31 17.58
C SER A 331 4.45 -69.01 18.67
N GLU A 332 5.14 -67.87 18.54
CA GLU A 332 6.21 -67.45 19.45
C GLU A 332 5.80 -66.20 20.23
N SER A 333 6.29 -66.08 21.46
CA SER A 333 6.16 -64.86 22.25
C SER A 333 7.46 -64.50 22.95
N LYS A 334 7.69 -63.21 23.08
CA LYS A 334 8.79 -62.65 23.88
C LYS A 334 8.19 -62.02 25.13
N MET A 335 8.63 -62.49 26.29
CA MET A 335 8.20 -61.98 27.59
C MET A 335 9.37 -61.30 28.29
N VAL A 336 9.19 -60.06 28.73
CA VAL A 336 10.17 -59.32 29.52
C VAL A 336 9.77 -59.37 30.99
N ILE A 337 10.62 -59.97 31.82
CA ILE A 337 10.44 -60.07 33.26
C ILE A 337 11.29 -59.04 33.99
N GLN A 338 10.73 -58.45 35.04
CA GLN A 338 11.41 -57.48 35.88
C GLN A 338 11.17 -57.77 37.37
N ASN A 339 12.26 -57.81 38.14
CA ASN A 339 12.29 -58.00 39.59
C ASN A 339 11.58 -59.27 40.09
N MET A 340 11.59 -60.36 39.31
CA MET A 340 10.98 -61.62 39.73
C MET A 340 11.87 -62.32 40.77
N PRO A 341 11.36 -62.74 41.95
CA PRO A 341 12.15 -63.52 42.90
C PRO A 341 12.72 -64.80 42.26
N GLN A 342 14.01 -65.07 42.47
CA GLN A 342 14.72 -66.18 41.81
C GLN A 342 14.07 -67.54 42.05
N LEU A 343 13.54 -67.78 43.27
CA LEU A 343 12.83 -69.02 43.58
C LEU A 343 11.54 -69.17 42.75
N GLN A 344 10.80 -68.07 42.54
CA GLN A 344 9.59 -68.08 41.72
C GLN A 344 9.92 -68.31 40.25
N TYR A 345 10.97 -67.67 39.74
CA TYR A 345 11.46 -67.88 38.37
C TYR A 345 11.82 -69.35 38.13
N GLU A 346 12.56 -69.98 39.03
CA GLU A 346 12.95 -71.40 38.92
C GLU A 346 11.74 -72.36 38.94
N VAL A 347 10.74 -72.07 39.77
CA VAL A 347 9.50 -72.86 39.82
C VAL A 347 8.74 -72.72 38.50
N ILE A 348 8.58 -71.50 38.01
CA ILE A 348 7.91 -71.20 36.74
C ILE A 348 8.62 -71.87 35.57
N LYS A 349 9.95 -71.76 35.50
CA LYS A 349 10.77 -72.39 34.47
C LYS A 349 10.57 -73.90 34.42
N LYS A 350 10.58 -74.57 35.58
CA LYS A 350 10.35 -76.02 35.68
C LYS A 350 8.91 -76.43 35.40
N MET A 351 7.93 -75.58 35.70
CA MET A 351 6.51 -75.85 35.45
C MET A 351 6.07 -75.49 34.03
N SER A 352 6.80 -74.64 33.31
CA SER A 352 6.42 -74.13 31.98
C SER A 352 5.94 -75.20 30.99
N PRO A 353 6.58 -76.40 30.85
CA PRO A 353 6.11 -77.40 29.90
C PRO A 353 4.74 -78.01 30.27
N ARG A 354 4.36 -77.97 31.55
CA ARG A 354 3.05 -78.42 32.04
C ARG A 354 1.95 -77.37 31.84
N LEU A 355 2.33 -76.15 31.45
CA LEU A 355 1.42 -75.04 31.18
C LEU A 355 1.21 -74.83 29.66
N ASP A 356 1.63 -75.80 28.84
CA ASP A 356 1.62 -75.75 27.36
C ASP A 356 2.49 -74.62 26.76
N ILE A 357 3.57 -74.27 27.46
CA ILE A 357 4.57 -73.29 27.05
C ILE A 357 5.95 -73.94 27.07
N THR A 358 6.81 -73.68 26.10
CA THR A 358 8.22 -74.04 26.17
C THR A 358 9.11 -72.81 26.07
N ILE A 359 10.07 -72.67 26.99
CA ILE A 359 11.08 -71.62 26.92
C ILE A 359 12.13 -72.05 25.88
N ILE A 360 12.22 -71.32 24.79
CA ILE A 360 13.13 -71.58 23.66
C ILE A 360 14.50 -70.95 23.94
N ASP A 361 14.50 -69.74 24.48
CA ASP A 361 15.71 -68.99 24.81
C ASP A 361 15.50 -68.12 26.05
N GLU A 362 16.57 -67.93 26.83
CA GLU A 362 16.58 -67.10 28.02
C GLU A 362 17.77 -66.13 28.03
N SER A 363 17.47 -64.84 28.10
CA SER A 363 18.45 -63.76 28.26
C SER A 363 18.16 -63.05 29.57
N VAL A 364 18.47 -63.71 30.70
CA VAL A 364 18.18 -63.23 32.06
C VAL A 364 19.43 -63.02 32.90
N THR A 365 19.35 -62.06 33.82
CA THR A 365 20.39 -61.73 34.80
C THR A 365 19.81 -61.77 36.21
N VAL A 366 20.59 -62.29 37.16
CA VAL A 366 20.20 -62.39 38.57
C VAL A 366 21.00 -61.41 39.40
N ASN A 367 20.32 -60.41 39.97
CA ASN A 367 20.92 -59.41 40.86
C ASN A 367 20.19 -59.45 42.20
N ASN A 368 20.92 -59.66 43.30
CA ASN A 368 20.38 -59.66 44.67
C ASN A 368 19.14 -60.57 44.86
N GLY A 369 19.12 -61.76 44.25
CA GLY A 369 18.01 -62.72 44.34
C GLY A 369 16.78 -62.38 43.49
N LEU A 370 16.88 -61.37 42.63
CA LEU A 370 15.84 -60.96 41.67
C LEU A 370 16.31 -61.17 40.23
N VAL A 371 15.41 -61.69 39.39
CA VAL A 371 15.64 -62.02 37.98
C VAL A 371 15.06 -60.93 37.09
N ASN A 372 15.87 -60.46 36.14
CA ASN A 372 15.49 -59.47 35.13
C ASN A 372 15.97 -59.93 33.76
N GLY A 373 15.14 -59.80 32.72
CA GLY A 373 15.54 -60.13 31.36
C GLY A 373 14.39 -60.52 30.45
N ALA A 374 14.72 -61.13 29.31
CA ALA A 374 13.74 -61.56 28.31
C ALA A 374 13.74 -63.09 28.15
N LEU A 375 12.55 -63.64 27.98
CA LEU A 375 12.29 -65.05 27.67
C LEU A 375 11.64 -65.14 26.30
N GLN A 376 12.14 -66.03 25.45
CA GLN A 376 11.46 -66.43 24.22
C GLN A 376 10.71 -67.73 24.49
N LEU A 377 9.42 -67.72 24.21
CA LEU A 377 8.47 -68.77 24.55
C LEU A 377 7.77 -69.27 23.28
N ASN A 378 7.65 -70.58 23.12
CA ASN A 378 6.71 -71.20 22.18
C ASN A 378 5.43 -71.56 22.93
N TYR A 379 4.27 -71.33 22.31
CA TYR A 379 2.98 -71.77 22.84
C TYR A 379 2.26 -72.63 21.81
N LYS A 380 1.47 -73.60 22.27
CA LYS A 380 0.60 -74.36 21.36
C LYS A 380 -0.58 -73.50 20.94
N ASN A 381 -0.84 -73.46 19.63
CA ASN A 381 -2.09 -72.97 19.06
C ASN A 381 -3.04 -74.17 18.89
N ASP A 382 -4.18 -74.14 19.58
CA ASP A 382 -5.30 -75.07 19.36
C ASP A 382 -6.28 -74.50 18.33
#